data_AF-A0A3M1EJ57-F1
#
_entry.id   AF-A0A3M1EJ57-F1
#
_cell.length_a   1.000
_cell.length_b   1.000
_cell.length_c   1.000
_cell.angle_alpha   90.00
_cell.angle_beta   90.00
_cell.angle_gamma   90.00
#
_symmetry.space_group_name_H-M   'P 1'
#
loop_
_entity.id
_entity.type
_entity.pdbx_description
1 polymer ?
#
loop_
_entity_poly.entity_id
_entity_poly.type
_entity_poly.pdbx_seq_one_letter_code
_entity_poly.pdbx_strand_id
1 'polypeptide(L)'
;MAPKSTTATRPTFLERQVDRLAAPRVVASILFIFILSLIGVGLMGGIPLPRLAGRFWFGRLLNAALFAYLLLAYRFTRQFRDKAIDAFRSLVTLSDEKFDELLAQSRARSTRREWMGVVAGAVFGLLLMRPWRTPPMPHFQQAPDSVRAPVLLARSSPSTWIMSYAILTNVLAFALLGWIIYRALADARLFSNLHRQPLNIDIFDPTPLEPVARMSLSMSVALIGATTLPLILTQDPRSLLRPMPMIINGTLIAVAIIVFFVMMADTHRVMAEAKEQKLKLVRDTLSE
;
A
#
# COMPACT_ATOMS: atom_id res chain seq x y z
N MET A 1 17.35 23.91 27.74
CA MET A 1 17.08 22.89 26.72
C MET A 1 16.82 23.59 25.40
N ALA A 2 17.79 23.60 24.49
CA ALA A 2 17.58 24.14 23.15
C ALA A 2 16.63 23.20 22.38
N PRO A 3 15.66 23.72 21.60
CA PRO A 3 14.85 22.88 20.75
C PRO A 3 15.78 22.16 19.77
N LYS A 4 15.83 20.83 19.81
CA LYS A 4 16.49 20.03 18.77
C LYS A 4 15.94 20.50 17.44
N SER A 5 16.77 21.18 16.64
CA SER A 5 16.43 21.54 15.27
C SER A 5 16.27 20.23 14.51
N THR A 6 15.04 19.74 14.44
CA THR A 6 14.67 18.69 13.51
C THR A 6 14.86 19.31 12.13
N THR A 7 16.03 19.06 11.56
CA THR A 7 16.31 19.24 10.14
C THR A 7 15.42 18.26 9.40
N ALA A 8 14.13 18.62 9.31
CA ALA A 8 13.08 17.81 8.75
C ALA A 8 13.39 17.64 7.27
N THR A 9 13.95 16.48 6.94
CA THR A 9 14.21 16.07 5.57
C THR A 9 12.92 16.26 4.78
N ARG A 10 12.98 17.12 3.75
CA ARG A 10 11.79 17.52 3.00
C ARG A 10 11.14 16.28 2.36
N PRO A 11 9.86 16.00 2.65
CA PRO A 11 9.16 14.88 2.02
C PRO A 11 9.14 15.05 0.50
N THR A 12 9.20 13.92 -0.22
CA THR A 12 9.13 13.93 -1.70
C THR A 12 7.80 14.50 -2.17
N PHE A 13 7.71 14.89 -3.44
CA PHE A 13 6.47 15.46 -3.98
C PHE A 13 5.28 14.51 -3.81
N LEU A 14 5.44 13.23 -4.16
CA LEU A 14 4.38 12.24 -4.03
C LEU A 14 4.04 11.94 -2.57
N GLU A 15 5.04 11.82 -1.70
CA GLU A 15 4.83 11.66 -0.26
C GLU A 15 3.98 12.80 0.31
N ARG A 16 4.28 14.06 -0.07
CA ARG A 16 3.46 15.22 0.34
C ARG A 16 2.03 15.15 -0.16
N GLN A 17 1.80 14.71 -1.39
CA GLN A 17 0.43 14.60 -1.93
C GLN A 17 -0.33 13.49 -1.21
N VAL A 18 0.28 12.31 -1.05
CA VAL A 18 -0.37 11.19 -0.35
C VAL A 18 -0.64 11.53 1.11
N ASP A 19 0.27 12.23 1.80
CA ASP A 19 0.06 12.68 3.18
C ASP A 19 -1.17 13.57 3.32
N ARG A 20 -1.38 14.49 2.37
CA ARG A 20 -2.57 15.35 2.34
C ARG A 20 -3.83 14.52 2.10
N LEU A 21 -3.77 13.58 1.16
CA LEU A 21 -4.90 12.70 0.83
C LEU A 21 -5.23 11.72 1.95
N ALA A 22 -4.24 11.29 2.74
CA ALA A 22 -4.38 10.36 3.85
C ALA A 22 -4.92 11.00 5.14
N ALA A 23 -5.20 12.30 5.14
CA ALA A 23 -5.91 12.94 6.24
C ALA A 23 -7.32 12.31 6.38
N PRO A 24 -7.76 11.88 7.58
CA PRO A 24 -9.02 11.14 7.73
C PRO A 24 -10.24 11.85 7.15
N ARG A 25 -10.29 13.19 7.29
CA ARG A 25 -11.35 14.03 6.70
C ARG A 25 -11.34 13.96 5.17
N VAL A 26 -10.17 14.00 4.55
CA VAL A 26 -9.99 13.93 3.09
C VAL A 26 -10.34 12.54 2.57
N VAL A 27 -9.88 11.47 3.26
CA VAL A 27 -10.26 10.09 2.93
C VAL A 27 -11.77 9.91 3.00
N ALA A 28 -12.43 10.41 4.05
CA ALA A 28 -13.88 10.37 4.18
C ALA A 28 -14.59 11.14 3.05
N SER A 29 -14.10 12.32 2.67
CA SER A 29 -14.62 13.09 1.53
C SER A 29 -14.44 12.35 0.20
N ILE A 30 -13.28 11.72 -0.05
CA ILE A 30 -13.03 10.94 -1.26
C ILE A 30 -13.99 9.74 -1.34
N LEU A 31 -14.15 9.00 -0.24
CA LEU A 31 -15.12 7.90 -0.16
C LEU A 31 -16.55 8.39 -0.39
N PHE A 32 -16.93 9.51 0.22
CA PHE A 32 -18.24 10.11 0.02
C PHE A 32 -18.48 10.47 -1.46
N ILE A 33 -17.49 11.07 -2.13
CA ILE A 33 -17.56 11.37 -3.57
C ILE A 33 -17.70 10.10 -4.41
N PHE A 34 -16.95 9.04 -4.10
CA PHE A 34 -17.07 7.77 -4.82
C PHE A 34 -18.44 7.12 -4.63
N ILE A 35 -18.98 7.14 -3.40
CA ILE A 35 -20.33 6.65 -3.09
C ILE A 35 -21.37 7.48 -3.84
N LEU A 36 -21.31 8.82 -3.75
CA LEU A 36 -22.23 9.73 -4.40
C LEU A 36 -22.22 9.55 -5.93
N SER A 37 -21.02 9.40 -6.52
CA SER A 37 -20.85 9.09 -7.95
C SER A 37 -21.57 7.79 -8.33
N LEU A 38 -21.43 6.72 -7.55
CA LEU A 38 -22.13 5.47 -7.81
C LEU A 38 -23.66 5.59 -7.63
N ILE A 39 -24.14 6.36 -6.64
CA ILE A 39 -25.57 6.63 -6.45
C ILE A 39 -26.13 7.35 -7.67
N GLY A 40 -25.49 8.45 -8.08
CA GLY A 40 -25.93 9.25 -9.22
C GLY A 40 -26.05 8.41 -10.49
N VAL A 41 -25.13 7.48 -10.69
CA VAL A 41 -25.11 6.58 -11.86
C VAL A 41 -26.20 5.51 -11.78
N GLY A 42 -26.43 4.96 -10.58
CA GLY A 42 -27.55 4.05 -10.35
C GLY A 42 -28.89 4.69 -10.68
N LEU A 43 -29.09 5.93 -10.23
CA LEU A 43 -30.30 6.72 -10.48
C LEU A 43 -30.46 7.08 -11.96
N MET A 44 -29.40 7.60 -12.60
CA MET A 44 -29.42 7.92 -14.04
C MET A 44 -29.63 6.68 -14.91
N GLY A 45 -29.22 5.51 -14.44
CA GLY A 45 -29.42 4.24 -15.16
C GLY A 45 -30.75 3.56 -14.93
N GLY A 46 -31.69 4.19 -14.23
CA GLY A 46 -32.98 3.59 -13.92
C GLY A 46 -32.86 2.30 -13.12
N ILE A 47 -31.73 2.07 -12.44
CA ILE A 47 -31.57 0.91 -11.58
C ILE A 47 -32.42 1.17 -10.34
N PRO A 48 -33.46 0.36 -10.07
CA PRO A 48 -34.33 0.62 -8.94
C PRO A 48 -33.52 0.52 -7.64
N LEU A 49 -33.76 1.46 -6.70
CA LEU A 49 -33.06 1.56 -5.40
C LEU A 49 -32.92 0.22 -4.65
N PRO A 50 -33.93 -0.68 -4.62
CA PRO A 50 -33.79 -2.00 -3.99
C PRO A 50 -32.74 -2.90 -4.65
N ARG A 51 -32.48 -2.75 -5.97
CA ARG A 51 -31.41 -3.47 -6.68
C ARG A 51 -30.05 -2.80 -6.53
N LEU A 52 -30.01 -1.52 -6.17
CA LEU A 52 -28.77 -0.89 -5.75
C LEU A 52 -28.31 -1.51 -4.43
N ALA A 53 -29.23 -1.87 -3.51
CA ALA A 53 -28.89 -2.53 -2.25
C ALA A 53 -28.15 -3.89 -2.41
N GLY A 54 -27.29 -4.22 -1.45
CA GLY A 54 -26.63 -5.53 -1.35
C GLY A 54 -25.44 -5.72 -2.29
N ARG A 55 -25.44 -6.82 -3.07
CA ARG A 55 -24.31 -7.33 -3.89
C ARG A 55 -23.65 -6.26 -4.78
N PHE A 56 -24.48 -5.35 -5.31
CA PHE A 56 -24.04 -4.32 -6.25
C PHE A 56 -23.07 -3.32 -5.60
N TRP A 57 -23.40 -2.81 -4.40
CA TRP A 57 -22.56 -1.85 -3.70
C TRP A 57 -21.20 -2.43 -3.33
N PHE A 58 -21.16 -3.63 -2.75
CA PHE A 58 -19.92 -4.21 -2.24
C PHE A 58 -18.88 -4.45 -3.35
N GLY A 59 -19.31 -5.02 -4.48
CA GLY A 59 -18.40 -5.25 -5.60
C GLY A 59 -17.89 -3.95 -6.25
N ARG A 60 -18.74 -2.90 -6.32
CA ARG A 60 -18.38 -1.63 -6.96
C ARG A 60 -17.60 -0.68 -6.05
N LEU A 61 -17.82 -0.76 -4.74
CA LEU A 61 -17.08 0.04 -3.77
C LEU A 61 -15.74 -0.58 -3.38
N LEU A 62 -15.49 -1.86 -3.70
CA LEU A 62 -14.25 -2.55 -3.32
C LEU A 62 -12.99 -1.74 -3.67
N ASN A 63 -12.85 -1.25 -4.90
CA ASN A 63 -11.65 -0.51 -5.31
C ASN A 63 -11.53 0.86 -4.60
N ALA A 64 -12.66 1.55 -4.38
CA ALA A 64 -12.69 2.81 -3.62
C ALA A 64 -12.34 2.58 -2.14
N ALA A 65 -12.88 1.52 -1.54
CA ALA A 65 -12.58 1.08 -0.18
C ALA A 65 -11.11 0.67 -0.05
N LEU A 66 -10.57 -0.07 -1.03
CA LEU A 66 -9.16 -0.45 -1.07
C LEU A 66 -8.26 0.78 -1.18
N PHE A 67 -8.59 1.73 -2.05
CA PHE A 67 -7.86 2.99 -2.18
C PHE A 67 -7.84 3.77 -0.84
N ALA A 68 -9.00 3.93 -0.21
CA ALA A 68 -9.10 4.59 1.10
C ALA A 68 -8.35 3.84 2.21
N TYR A 69 -8.46 2.51 2.23
CA TYR A 69 -7.71 1.66 3.15
C TYR A 69 -6.21 1.85 2.99
N LEU A 70 -5.70 1.84 1.75
CA LEU A 70 -4.27 2.03 1.46
C LEU A 70 -3.76 3.41 1.90
N LEU A 71 -4.55 4.48 1.74
CA LEU A 71 -4.22 5.81 2.25
C LEU A 71 -4.10 5.82 3.78
N LEU A 72 -5.06 5.21 4.48
CA LEU A 72 -5.03 5.12 5.94
C LEU A 72 -3.88 4.25 6.43
N ALA A 73 -3.68 3.09 5.81
CA ALA A 73 -2.60 2.17 6.11
C ALA A 73 -1.22 2.84 5.89
N TYR A 74 -1.07 3.62 4.84
CA TYR A 74 0.12 4.44 4.61
C TYR A 74 0.36 5.44 5.75
N ARG A 75 -0.68 6.14 6.21
CA ARG A 75 -0.55 7.05 7.35
C ARG A 75 -0.07 6.34 8.61
N PHE A 76 -0.62 5.15 8.90
CA PHE A 76 -0.19 4.36 10.07
C PHE A 76 1.25 3.87 9.94
N THR A 77 1.62 3.27 8.81
CA THR A 77 2.99 2.77 8.57
C THR A 77 4.03 3.90 8.65
N ARG A 78 3.70 5.10 8.16
CA ARG A 78 4.56 6.28 8.32
C ARG A 78 4.82 6.63 9.79
N GLN A 79 3.80 6.62 10.64
CA GLN A 79 3.99 6.92 12.07
C GLN A 79 4.94 5.93 12.74
N PHE A 80 4.88 4.65 12.38
CA PHE A 80 5.81 3.64 12.90
C PHE A 80 7.21 3.82 12.34
N ARG A 81 7.35 4.20 11.06
CA ARG A 81 8.64 4.51 10.45
C ARG A 81 9.34 5.66 11.15
N ASP A 82 8.63 6.75 11.39
CA ASP A 82 9.23 7.93 12.01
C ASP A 82 9.71 7.59 13.44
N LYS A 83 8.92 6.82 14.21
CA LYS A 83 9.35 6.26 15.51
C LYS A 83 10.56 5.33 15.40
N ALA A 84 10.63 4.49 14.37
CA ALA A 84 11.76 3.59 14.15
C ALA A 84 13.05 4.37 13.84
N ILE A 85 12.96 5.42 13.03
CA ILE A 85 14.09 6.31 12.74
C ILE A 85 14.58 7.01 14.00
N ASP A 86 13.66 7.52 14.83
CA ASP A 86 14.01 8.17 16.10
C ASP A 86 14.69 7.19 17.07
N ALA A 87 14.23 5.93 17.12
CA ALA A 87 14.88 4.88 17.92
C ALA A 87 16.29 4.55 17.40
N PHE A 88 16.48 4.48 16.08
CA PHE A 88 17.81 4.30 15.49
C PHE A 88 18.75 5.46 15.81
N ARG A 89 18.25 6.69 15.86
CA ARG A 89 19.07 7.85 16.21
C ARG A 89 19.74 7.68 17.58
N SER A 90 19.06 7.09 18.56
CA SER A 90 19.66 6.83 19.87
C SER A 90 20.63 5.63 19.90
N LEU A 91 20.54 4.72 18.94
CA LEU A 91 21.35 3.49 18.91
C LEU A 91 22.64 3.65 18.11
N VAL A 92 22.61 4.51 17.09
CA VAL A 92 23.74 4.72 16.20
C VAL A 92 24.75 5.64 16.89
N THR A 93 26.02 5.24 16.92
CA THR A 93 27.12 6.02 17.53
C THR A 93 27.55 7.25 16.71
N LEU A 94 26.84 7.56 15.62
CA LEU A 94 27.13 8.72 14.77
C LEU A 94 26.63 10.01 15.42
N SER A 95 27.33 11.11 15.12
CA SER A 95 26.82 12.46 15.38
C SER A 95 25.47 12.69 14.68
N ASP A 96 24.58 13.47 15.30
CA ASP A 96 23.26 13.83 14.76
C ASP A 96 23.35 14.38 13.31
N GLU A 97 24.38 15.17 13.00
CA GLU A 97 24.62 15.75 11.67
C GLU A 97 24.88 14.68 10.60
N LYS A 98 25.78 13.74 10.86
CA LYS A 98 26.06 12.61 9.96
C LYS A 98 24.87 11.68 9.80
N PHE A 99 24.11 11.47 10.87
CA PHE A 99 22.88 10.68 10.81
C PHE A 99 21.85 11.36 9.90
N ASP A 100 21.66 12.67 10.03
CA ASP A 100 20.78 13.46 9.17
C ASP A 100 21.27 13.50 7.73
N GLU A 101 22.58 13.56 7.49
CA GLU A 101 23.17 13.46 6.15
C GLU A 101 22.89 12.11 5.49
N LEU A 102 23.06 11.00 6.22
CA LEU A 102 22.73 9.65 5.74
C LEU A 102 21.23 9.51 5.44
N LEU A 103 20.38 10.03 6.32
CA LEU A 103 18.93 10.10 6.08
C LEU A 103 18.62 10.95 4.85
N ALA A 104 19.25 12.11 4.68
CA ALA A 104 19.05 12.98 3.53
C ALA A 104 19.51 12.32 2.23
N GLN A 105 20.67 11.67 2.21
CA GLN A 105 21.22 10.97 1.05
C GLN A 105 20.33 9.78 0.63
N SER A 106 19.85 9.00 1.60
CA SER A 106 18.93 7.89 1.34
C SER A 106 17.54 8.36 0.87
N ARG A 107 17.07 9.52 1.34
CA ARG A 107 15.79 10.15 0.99
C ARG A 107 15.82 11.02 -0.26
N ALA A 108 16.98 11.52 -0.69
CA ALA A 108 17.21 12.26 -1.95
C ALA A 108 16.99 11.40 -3.20
N ARG A 109 16.32 10.26 -3.04
CA ARG A 109 16.02 9.28 -4.06
C ARG A 109 15.18 9.93 -5.16
N SER A 110 15.57 9.65 -6.40
CA SER A 110 14.99 10.27 -7.58
C SER A 110 13.47 10.10 -7.62
N THR A 111 12.73 11.21 -7.77
CA THR A 111 11.29 11.25 -8.05
C THR A 111 10.89 10.30 -9.18
N ARG A 112 11.79 10.07 -10.15
CA ARG A 112 11.61 9.09 -11.24
C ARG A 112 11.30 7.68 -10.74
N ARG A 113 11.98 7.19 -9.70
CA ARG A 113 11.78 5.83 -9.17
C ARG A 113 10.45 5.67 -8.44
N GLU A 114 9.99 6.73 -7.77
CA GLU A 114 8.65 6.73 -7.16
C GLU A 114 7.56 6.61 -8.24
N TRP A 115 7.66 7.41 -9.31
CA TRP A 115 6.74 7.34 -10.43
C TRP A 115 6.78 6.00 -11.15
N MET A 116 7.94 5.34 -11.23
CA MET A 116 8.02 3.97 -11.77
C MET A 116 7.15 3.00 -10.95
N GLY A 117 7.15 3.11 -9.62
CA GLY A 117 6.26 2.31 -8.75
C GLY A 117 4.77 2.60 -9.01
N VAL A 118 4.41 3.88 -9.14
CA VAL A 118 3.04 4.32 -9.48
C VAL A 118 2.59 3.76 -10.83
N VAL A 119 3.42 3.94 -11.86
CA VAL A 119 3.12 3.51 -13.23
C VAL A 119 3.07 1.98 -13.32
N ALA A 120 4.01 1.27 -12.69
CA ALA A 120 4.00 -0.19 -12.65
C ALA A 120 2.73 -0.72 -12.00
N GLY A 121 2.32 -0.12 -10.88
CA GLY A 121 1.05 -0.42 -10.21
C GLY A 121 -0.16 -0.15 -11.11
N ALA A 122 -0.25 1.04 -11.70
CA ALA A 122 -1.34 1.42 -12.60
C ALA A 122 -1.48 0.46 -13.80
N VAL A 123 -0.36 0.16 -14.47
CA VAL A 123 -0.31 -0.78 -15.60
C VAL A 123 -0.74 -2.18 -15.15
N PHE A 124 -0.22 -2.65 -14.01
CA PHE A 124 -0.65 -3.92 -13.44
C PHE A 124 -2.17 -3.95 -13.20
N GLY A 125 -2.73 -2.91 -12.57
CA GLY A 125 -4.17 -2.78 -12.37
C GLY A 125 -4.98 -2.84 -13.67
N LEU A 126 -4.54 -2.14 -14.73
CA LEU A 126 -5.19 -2.20 -16.05
C LEU A 126 -5.12 -3.59 -16.67
N LEU A 127 -3.96 -4.25 -16.58
CA LEU A 127 -3.76 -5.61 -17.06
C LEU A 127 -4.65 -6.62 -16.34
N LEU A 128 -4.95 -6.40 -15.05
CA LEU A 128 -5.83 -7.25 -14.27
C LEU A 128 -7.30 -7.09 -14.64
N MET A 129 -7.77 -5.85 -14.88
CA MET A 129 -9.16 -5.65 -15.29
C MET A 129 -9.47 -6.25 -16.66
N ARG A 130 -8.46 -6.37 -17.54
CA ARG A 130 -8.60 -6.82 -18.94
C ARG A 130 -9.87 -6.23 -19.58
N PRO A 131 -10.04 -4.91 -19.63
CA PRO A 131 -11.26 -4.28 -20.18
C PRO A 131 -11.56 -4.73 -21.62
N TRP A 132 -10.55 -5.21 -22.36
CA TRP A 132 -10.69 -5.76 -23.71
C TRP A 132 -11.27 -7.19 -23.79
N ARG A 133 -11.42 -7.91 -22.67
CA ARG A 133 -11.93 -9.30 -22.65
C ARG A 133 -13.41 -9.43 -22.33
N THR A 134 -14.11 -8.36 -22.02
CA THR A 134 -15.58 -8.41 -22.01
C THR A 134 -16.04 -8.46 -23.46
N PRO A 135 -16.50 -9.62 -23.98
CA PRO A 135 -17.05 -9.65 -25.33
C PRO A 135 -18.21 -8.63 -25.38
N PRO A 136 -18.37 -7.87 -26.48
CA PRO A 136 -19.57 -7.08 -26.68
C PRO A 136 -20.76 -8.03 -26.50
N MET A 137 -21.70 -7.68 -25.60
CA MET A 137 -22.78 -8.58 -25.19
C MET A 137 -23.50 -9.13 -26.44
N PRO A 138 -23.42 -10.46 -26.72
CA PRO A 138 -23.97 -11.03 -27.96
C PRO A 138 -25.50 -10.93 -28.06
N HIS A 139 -26.20 -10.67 -26.95
CA HIS A 139 -27.66 -10.65 -26.91
C HIS A 139 -28.31 -9.41 -27.55
N PHE A 140 -27.54 -8.35 -27.87
CA PHE A 140 -28.10 -7.21 -28.61
C PHE A 140 -28.23 -7.46 -30.11
N GLN A 141 -27.63 -8.52 -30.64
CA GLN A 141 -27.63 -8.79 -32.08
C GLN A 141 -28.93 -9.48 -32.55
N GLN A 142 -29.72 -10.05 -31.63
CA GLN A 142 -31.00 -10.71 -31.92
C GLN A 142 -32.24 -9.86 -31.55
N ALA A 143 -32.07 -8.63 -31.07
CA ALA A 143 -33.21 -7.77 -30.75
C ALA A 143 -33.91 -7.28 -32.04
N PRO A 144 -35.26 -7.27 -32.12
CA PRO A 144 -36.02 -6.72 -33.25
C PRO A 144 -35.68 -5.26 -33.55
N ASP A 145 -35.76 -4.84 -34.81
CA ASP A 145 -35.37 -3.48 -35.25
C ASP A 145 -36.16 -2.35 -34.55
N SER A 146 -37.40 -2.64 -34.11
CA SER A 146 -38.22 -1.71 -33.31
C SER A 146 -37.63 -1.39 -31.92
N VAL A 147 -36.72 -2.23 -31.41
CA VAL A 147 -36.01 -2.02 -30.14
C VAL A 147 -34.64 -1.36 -30.36
N ARG A 148 -34.07 -1.40 -31.58
CA ARG A 148 -32.71 -0.91 -31.87
C ARG A 148 -32.60 0.61 -31.92
N ALA A 149 -33.63 1.30 -32.42
CA ALA A 149 -33.62 2.76 -32.58
C ALA A 149 -33.47 3.55 -31.24
N PRO A 150 -34.22 3.24 -30.16
CA PRO A 150 -34.01 3.92 -28.87
C PRO A 150 -32.72 3.48 -28.15
N VAL A 151 -32.19 2.29 -28.45
CA VAL A 151 -30.96 1.74 -27.83
C VAL A 151 -29.69 2.46 -28.31
N LEU A 152 -29.68 2.98 -29.55
CA LEU A 152 -28.54 3.72 -30.09
C LEU A 152 -28.44 5.14 -29.51
N LEU A 153 -29.56 5.78 -29.16
CA LEU A 153 -29.58 7.06 -28.43
C LEU A 153 -29.32 6.88 -26.93
N ALA A 154 -29.69 5.73 -26.36
CA ALA A 154 -29.34 5.34 -24.99
C ALA A 154 -27.87 4.86 -24.83
N ARG A 155 -27.05 4.95 -25.89
CA ARG A 155 -25.64 4.52 -25.91
C ARG A 155 -24.69 5.49 -25.18
N SER A 156 -25.16 6.65 -24.72
CA SER A 156 -24.54 7.38 -23.58
C SER A 156 -24.79 6.66 -22.24
N SER A 157 -24.81 5.32 -22.31
CA SER A 157 -25.40 4.40 -21.35
C SER A 157 -24.71 4.51 -19.99
N PRO A 158 -25.45 4.39 -18.87
CA PRO A 158 -24.93 4.20 -17.52
C PRO A 158 -23.79 3.18 -17.43
N SER A 159 -23.76 2.20 -18.35
CA SER A 159 -22.70 1.20 -18.47
C SER A 159 -21.30 1.80 -18.75
N THR A 160 -21.19 2.82 -19.60
CA THR A 160 -19.91 3.46 -19.94
C THR A 160 -19.31 4.19 -18.73
N TRP A 161 -20.16 4.86 -17.94
CA TRP A 161 -19.71 5.53 -16.73
C TRP A 161 -19.31 4.54 -15.64
N ILE A 162 -20.11 3.49 -15.41
CA ILE A 162 -19.76 2.43 -14.44
C ILE A 162 -18.42 1.79 -14.80
N MET A 163 -18.15 1.57 -16.09
CA MET A 163 -16.89 1.04 -16.56
C MET A 163 -15.75 2.03 -16.33
N SER A 164 -15.94 3.31 -16.66
CA SER A 164 -14.95 4.38 -16.44
C SER A 164 -14.61 4.54 -14.95
N TYR A 165 -15.62 4.54 -14.08
CA TYR A 165 -15.46 4.55 -12.63
C TYR A 165 -14.68 3.33 -12.14
N ALA A 166 -15.01 2.13 -12.63
CA ALA A 166 -14.33 0.91 -12.23
C ALA A 166 -12.85 0.93 -12.67
N ILE A 167 -12.57 1.36 -13.90
CA ILE A 167 -11.22 1.52 -14.42
C ILE A 167 -10.44 2.55 -13.59
N LEU A 168 -11.02 3.74 -13.37
CA LEU A 168 -10.39 4.82 -12.64
C LEU A 168 -10.04 4.41 -11.21
N THR A 169 -11.01 3.90 -10.45
CA THR A 169 -10.79 3.48 -9.05
C THR A 169 -9.79 2.32 -8.95
N ASN A 170 -9.83 1.38 -9.90
CA ASN A 170 -8.86 0.30 -9.97
C ASN A 170 -7.44 0.81 -10.26
N VAL A 171 -7.28 1.67 -11.27
CA VAL A 171 -5.99 2.30 -11.60
C VAL A 171 -5.44 3.06 -10.40
N LEU A 172 -6.26 3.88 -9.74
CA LEU A 172 -5.84 4.63 -8.56
C LEU A 172 -5.43 3.73 -7.40
N ALA A 173 -6.21 2.69 -7.10
CA ALA A 173 -5.89 1.73 -6.03
C ALA A 173 -4.56 1.01 -6.29
N PHE A 174 -4.37 0.48 -7.49
CA PHE A 174 -3.14 -0.25 -7.83
C PHE A 174 -1.93 0.67 -8.02
N ALA A 175 -2.11 1.89 -8.52
CA ALA A 175 -1.06 2.90 -8.58
C ALA A 175 -0.56 3.25 -7.17
N LEU A 176 -1.48 3.47 -6.23
CA LEU A 176 -1.16 3.73 -4.83
C LEU A 176 -0.47 2.51 -4.20
N LEU A 177 -0.96 1.29 -4.46
CA LEU A 177 -0.35 0.05 -3.97
C LEU A 177 1.08 -0.12 -4.48
N GLY A 178 1.32 0.09 -5.77
CA GLY A 178 2.66 0.02 -6.37
C GLY A 178 3.62 1.04 -5.76
N TRP A 179 3.14 2.27 -5.49
CA TRP A 179 3.91 3.27 -4.77
C TRP A 179 4.20 2.87 -3.31
N ILE A 180 3.23 2.31 -2.58
CA ILE A 180 3.41 1.81 -1.22
C ILE A 180 4.45 0.69 -1.17
N ILE A 181 4.40 -0.28 -2.10
CA ILE A 181 5.39 -1.36 -2.20
C ILE A 181 6.78 -0.79 -2.49
N TYR A 182 6.89 0.14 -3.45
CA TYR A 182 8.15 0.83 -3.72
C TYR A 182 8.68 1.51 -2.45
N ARG A 183 7.81 2.21 -1.70
CA ARG A 183 8.23 2.90 -0.48
C ARG A 183 8.69 1.94 0.60
N ALA A 184 8.03 0.80 0.75
CA ALA A 184 8.44 -0.25 1.68
C ALA A 184 9.86 -0.76 1.39
N LEU A 185 10.14 -1.07 0.12
CA LEU A 185 11.47 -1.51 -0.32
C LEU A 185 12.52 -0.39 -0.15
N ALA A 186 12.11 0.84 -0.40
CA ALA A 186 12.92 2.02 -0.20
C ALA A 186 13.30 2.21 1.27
N ASP A 187 12.35 2.06 2.18
CA ASP A 187 12.55 2.17 3.62
C ASP A 187 13.38 0.98 4.12
N ALA A 188 13.13 -0.25 3.64
CA ALA A 188 13.95 -1.42 3.96
C ALA A 188 15.43 -1.20 3.64
N ARG A 189 15.75 -0.62 2.46
CA ARG A 189 17.14 -0.26 2.10
C ARG A 189 17.72 0.82 3.00
N LEU A 190 16.91 1.78 3.46
CA LEU A 190 17.34 2.80 4.40
C LEU A 190 17.73 2.15 5.74
N PHE A 191 16.86 1.31 6.29
CA PHE A 191 17.16 0.60 7.53
C PHE A 191 18.35 -0.34 7.36
N SER A 192 18.50 -1.02 6.24
CA SER A 192 19.71 -1.80 5.92
C SER A 192 20.98 -0.97 6.06
N ASN A 193 20.98 0.24 5.51
CA ASN A 193 22.13 1.14 5.59
C ASN A 193 22.38 1.66 7.03
N LEU A 194 21.32 1.86 7.82
CA LEU A 194 21.43 2.24 9.23
C LEU A 194 21.96 1.08 10.08
N HIS A 195 21.53 -0.16 9.82
CA HIS A 195 22.01 -1.36 10.51
C HIS A 195 23.49 -1.63 10.28
N ARG A 196 24.05 -1.16 9.14
CA ARG A 196 25.48 -1.26 8.84
C ARG A 196 26.34 -0.25 9.60
N GLN A 197 25.74 0.71 10.30
CA GLN A 197 26.48 1.65 11.14
C GLN A 197 26.86 0.97 12.46
N PRO A 198 27.93 1.42 13.15
CA PRO A 198 28.25 0.96 14.48
C PRO A 198 27.10 1.28 15.46
N LEU A 199 26.35 0.25 15.83
CA LEU A 199 25.22 0.31 16.77
C LEU A 199 25.69 -0.11 18.17
N ASN A 200 25.29 0.66 19.18
CA ASN A 200 25.45 0.25 20.57
C ASN A 200 24.22 -0.54 21.00
N ILE A 201 24.20 -1.85 20.73
CA ILE A 201 23.09 -2.74 21.09
C ILE A 201 23.45 -3.51 22.35
N ASP A 202 22.60 -3.39 23.36
CA ASP A 202 22.54 -4.36 24.44
C ASP A 202 21.72 -5.58 23.99
N ILE A 203 22.29 -6.77 24.08
CA ILE A 203 21.64 -8.02 23.66
C ILE A 203 20.56 -8.43 24.65
N PHE A 204 20.70 -8.00 25.91
CA PHE A 204 19.77 -8.32 26.96
C PHE A 204 18.57 -7.37 26.98
N ASP A 205 18.65 -6.23 26.29
CA ASP A 205 17.55 -5.29 26.13
C ASP A 205 17.16 -5.12 24.65
N PRO A 206 16.17 -5.87 24.14
CA PRO A 206 15.68 -5.72 22.76
C PRO A 206 14.78 -4.49 22.57
N THR A 207 14.42 -3.77 23.64
CA THR A 207 13.48 -2.63 23.60
C THR A 207 13.83 -1.58 22.54
N PRO A 208 15.11 -1.22 22.33
CA PRO A 208 15.47 -0.23 21.30
C PRO A 208 15.17 -0.67 19.86
N LEU A 209 15.10 -1.98 19.60
CA LEU A 209 14.79 -2.55 18.28
C LEU A 209 13.28 -2.77 18.07
N GLU A 210 12.48 -2.69 19.13
CA GLU A 210 11.02 -2.89 19.07
C GLU A 210 10.32 -1.97 18.05
N PRO A 211 10.65 -0.67 17.95
CA PRO A 211 10.04 0.21 16.96
C PRO A 211 10.26 -0.25 15.51
N VAL A 212 11.40 -0.87 15.23
CA VAL A 212 11.76 -1.42 13.91
C VAL A 212 10.88 -2.62 13.58
N ALA A 213 10.74 -3.53 14.54
CA ALA A 213 9.86 -4.69 14.41
C ALA A 213 8.39 -4.28 14.26
N ARG A 214 7.93 -3.27 15.02
CA ARG A 214 6.57 -2.71 14.89
C ARG A 214 6.36 -2.07 13.52
N MET A 215 7.37 -1.42 12.96
CA MET A 215 7.29 -0.87 11.60
C MET A 215 7.13 -1.97 10.55
N SER A 216 7.98 -3.00 10.55
CA SER A 216 7.88 -4.11 9.58
C SER A 216 6.55 -4.85 9.71
N LEU A 217 6.09 -5.10 10.94
CA LEU A 217 4.78 -5.68 11.20
C LEU A 217 3.65 -4.80 10.66
N SER A 218 3.69 -3.48 10.90
CA SER A 218 2.66 -2.56 10.42
C SER A 218 2.55 -2.57 8.88
N MET A 219 3.69 -2.68 8.20
CA MET A 219 3.74 -2.76 6.74
C MET A 219 3.15 -4.09 6.23
N SER A 220 3.49 -5.20 6.87
CA SER A 220 2.91 -6.50 6.54
C SER A 220 1.40 -6.53 6.78
N VAL A 221 0.94 -5.98 7.90
CA VAL A 221 -0.50 -5.89 8.20
C VAL A 221 -1.22 -5.01 7.18
N ALA A 222 -0.60 -3.92 6.73
CA ALA A 222 -1.13 -3.08 5.66
C ALA A 222 -1.28 -3.85 4.33
N LEU A 223 -0.27 -4.62 3.94
CA LEU A 223 -0.32 -5.40 2.69
C LEU A 223 -1.29 -6.59 2.80
N ILE A 224 -1.27 -7.31 3.92
CA ILE A 224 -2.19 -8.42 4.18
C ILE A 224 -3.63 -7.90 4.22
N GLY A 225 -3.91 -6.80 4.92
CA GLY A 225 -5.25 -6.23 4.96
C GLY A 225 -5.74 -5.75 3.59
N ALA A 226 -4.85 -5.27 2.72
CA ALA A 226 -5.17 -4.98 1.32
C ALA A 226 -5.61 -6.24 0.55
N THR A 227 -5.04 -7.41 0.86
CA THR A 227 -5.46 -8.70 0.26
C THR A 227 -6.71 -9.30 0.90
N THR A 228 -6.94 -9.06 2.19
CA THR A 228 -8.10 -9.57 2.92
C THR A 228 -9.36 -8.75 2.62
N LEU A 229 -9.23 -7.46 2.30
CA LEU A 229 -10.37 -6.59 2.04
C LEU A 229 -11.25 -7.08 0.85
N PRO A 230 -10.68 -7.51 -0.30
CA PRO A 230 -11.43 -8.23 -1.31
C PRO A 230 -12.15 -9.47 -0.79
N LEU A 231 -11.55 -10.26 0.12
CA LEU A 231 -12.19 -11.46 0.65
C LEU A 231 -13.44 -11.13 1.47
N ILE A 232 -13.37 -10.07 2.28
CA ILE A 232 -14.47 -9.64 3.16
C ILE A 232 -15.60 -8.99 2.36
N LEU A 233 -15.26 -8.15 1.38
CA LEU A 233 -16.24 -7.41 0.59
C LEU A 233 -16.81 -8.25 -0.57
N THR A 234 -16.17 -9.35 -0.94
CA THR A 234 -16.69 -10.26 -1.96
C THR A 234 -17.70 -11.22 -1.35
N GLN A 235 -18.95 -11.15 -1.81
CA GLN A 235 -20.05 -11.94 -1.26
C GLN A 235 -20.09 -13.42 -1.73
N ASP A 236 -19.29 -13.79 -2.72
CA ASP A 236 -19.20 -15.17 -3.21
C ASP A 236 -17.79 -15.73 -2.95
N PRO A 237 -17.59 -16.52 -1.88
CA PRO A 237 -16.30 -17.13 -1.59
C PRO A 237 -15.74 -17.99 -2.73
N ARG A 238 -16.62 -18.57 -3.57
CA ARG A 238 -16.20 -19.39 -4.71
C ARG A 238 -15.54 -18.56 -5.80
N SER A 239 -15.86 -17.27 -5.89
CA SER A 239 -15.20 -16.36 -6.83
C SER A 239 -13.71 -16.17 -6.50
N LEU A 240 -13.30 -16.37 -5.25
CA LEU A 240 -11.91 -16.28 -4.81
C LEU A 240 -11.08 -17.50 -5.23
N LEU A 241 -11.74 -18.64 -5.42
CA LEU A 241 -11.13 -19.87 -5.95
C LEU A 241 -10.97 -19.84 -7.47
N ARG A 242 -11.41 -18.77 -8.14
CA ARG A 242 -11.14 -18.61 -9.57
C ARG A 242 -9.64 -18.37 -9.77
N PRO A 243 -9.04 -18.89 -10.85
CA PRO A 243 -7.59 -18.77 -11.08
C PRO A 243 -7.06 -17.33 -11.01
N MET A 244 -7.83 -16.36 -11.51
CA MET A 244 -7.37 -14.97 -11.58
C MET A 244 -7.27 -14.30 -10.19
N PRO A 245 -8.32 -14.26 -9.34
CA PRO A 245 -8.19 -13.82 -7.94
C PRO A 245 -7.13 -14.58 -7.14
N MET A 246 -6.99 -15.90 -7.34
CA MET A 246 -5.93 -16.68 -6.68
C MET A 246 -4.53 -16.18 -7.04
N ILE A 247 -4.27 -15.93 -8.33
CA ILE A 247 -2.99 -15.39 -8.80
C ILE A 247 -2.74 -14.00 -8.21
N ILE A 248 -3.74 -13.12 -8.23
CA ILE A 248 -3.61 -11.74 -7.70
C ILE A 248 -3.31 -11.75 -6.20
N ASN A 249 -4.17 -12.43 -5.41
CA ASN A 249 -4.01 -12.48 -3.96
C ASN A 249 -2.73 -13.23 -3.58
N GLY A 250 -2.42 -14.35 -4.25
CA GLY A 250 -1.18 -15.09 -4.04
C GLY A 250 0.07 -14.24 -4.32
N THR A 251 0.05 -13.47 -5.41
CA THR A 251 1.16 -12.54 -5.74
C THR A 251 1.30 -11.46 -4.67
N LEU A 252 0.20 -10.85 -4.22
CA LEU A 252 0.24 -9.82 -3.19
C LEU A 252 0.70 -10.36 -1.83
N ILE A 253 0.25 -11.56 -1.45
CA ILE A 253 0.72 -12.26 -0.24
C ILE A 253 2.23 -12.54 -0.36
N ALA A 254 2.69 -13.05 -1.50
CA ALA A 254 4.12 -13.29 -1.73
C ALA A 254 4.93 -12.00 -1.62
N VAL A 255 4.45 -10.89 -2.20
CA VAL A 255 5.09 -9.57 -2.05
C VAL A 255 5.11 -9.13 -0.59
N ALA A 256 4.02 -9.29 0.16
CA ALA A 256 3.96 -8.95 1.58
C ALA A 256 4.99 -9.75 2.41
N ILE A 257 5.08 -11.06 2.16
CA ILE A 257 6.06 -11.95 2.78
C ILE A 257 7.48 -11.50 2.44
N ILE A 258 7.77 -11.25 1.16
CA ILE A 258 9.10 -10.80 0.71
C ILE A 258 9.48 -9.47 1.40
N VAL A 259 8.58 -8.49 1.40
CA VAL A 259 8.81 -7.19 2.05
C VAL A 259 9.10 -7.37 3.54
N PHE A 260 8.31 -8.20 4.23
CA PHE A 260 8.52 -8.51 5.64
C PHE A 260 9.91 -9.08 5.92
N PHE A 261 10.28 -10.14 5.20
CA PHE A 261 11.56 -10.82 5.41
C PHE A 261 12.74 -9.93 5.01
N VAL A 262 12.63 -9.16 3.92
CA VAL A 262 13.67 -8.20 3.52
C VAL A 262 13.87 -7.13 4.59
N MET A 263 12.80 -6.64 5.22
CA MET A 263 12.92 -5.66 6.31
C MET A 263 13.54 -6.24 7.58
N MET A 264 13.25 -7.50 7.91
CA MET A 264 13.72 -8.14 9.15
C MET A 264 15.09 -8.80 9.02
N ALA A 265 15.55 -9.12 7.80
CA ALA A 265 16.80 -9.84 7.58
C ALA A 265 18.01 -9.12 8.19
N ASP A 266 18.08 -7.80 8.05
CA ASP A 266 19.21 -7.01 8.58
C ASP A 266 19.18 -6.96 10.11
N THR A 267 18.00 -6.84 10.72
CA THR A 267 17.86 -6.88 12.19
C THR A 267 18.29 -8.23 12.74
N HIS A 268 17.89 -9.34 12.11
CA HIS A 268 18.34 -10.68 12.51
C HIS A 268 19.85 -10.83 12.40
N ARG A 269 20.45 -10.33 11.31
CA ARG A 269 21.90 -10.40 11.10
C ARG A 269 22.65 -9.62 12.18
N VAL A 270 22.23 -8.38 12.45
CA VAL A 270 22.86 -7.54 13.49
C VAL A 270 22.75 -8.18 14.87
N MET A 271 21.58 -8.73 15.23
CA MET A 271 21.41 -9.43 16.50
C MET A 271 22.27 -10.70 16.60
N ALA A 272 22.44 -11.44 15.49
CA ALA A 272 23.29 -12.62 15.45
C ALA A 272 24.77 -12.26 15.63
N GLU A 273 25.24 -11.23 14.92
CA GLU A 273 26.62 -10.72 15.03
C GLU A 273 26.91 -10.21 16.46
N ALA A 274 25.98 -9.45 17.06
CA ALA A 274 26.11 -9.01 18.45
C ALA A 274 26.23 -10.21 19.41
N LYS A 275 25.37 -11.23 19.25
CA LYS A 275 25.39 -12.44 20.10
C LYS A 275 26.72 -13.16 20.02
N GLU A 276 27.26 -13.31 18.81
CA GLU A 276 28.55 -13.95 18.61
C GLU A 276 29.68 -13.18 19.31
N GLN A 277 29.69 -11.84 19.23
CA GLN A 277 30.69 -11.01 19.90
C GLN A 277 30.65 -11.15 21.42
N LYS A 278 29.46 -11.15 22.03
CA LYS A 278 29.33 -11.34 23.50
C LYS A 278 29.71 -12.75 23.94
N LEU A 279 29.38 -13.77 23.15
CA LEU A 279 29.78 -15.15 23.45
C LEU A 279 31.29 -15.33 23.39
N LYS A 280 31.98 -14.67 22.45
CA LYS A 280 33.46 -14.64 22.41
C LYS A 280 34.03 -14.02 23.67
N LEU A 281 33.53 -12.85 24.08
CA LEU A 281 33.98 -12.17 25.29
C LEU A 281 33.81 -13.05 26.55
N VAL A 282 32.64 -13.67 26.74
CA VAL A 282 32.41 -14.58 27.87
C VAL A 282 33.32 -15.79 27.83
N ARG A 283 33.57 -16.35 26.64
CA ARG A 283 34.47 -17.50 26.47
C ARG A 283 35.90 -17.13 26.85
N ASP A 284 36.38 -15.96 26.43
CA ASP A 284 37.73 -15.50 26.72
C ASP A 284 37.90 -15.27 28.23
N THR A 285 36.93 -14.63 28.89
CA THR A 285 36.92 -14.42 30.35
C THR A 285 36.87 -15.73 31.16
N LEU A 286 36.25 -16.79 30.64
CA LEU A 286 36.22 -18.11 31.31
C LEU A 286 37.48 -18.95 31.06
N SER A 287 38.31 -18.55 30.10
CA SER A 287 39.58 -19.23 29.79
C SER A 287 40.80 -18.60 30.46
N GLU A 288 40.65 -17.44 31.09
CA GLU A 288 41.62 -16.80 32.00
C GLU A 288 41.43 -17.29 33.43
#